data_AF-A0A3B9WLZ7-F1
#
_entry.id   AF-A0A3B9WLZ7-F1
#
_cell.length_a   1.000
_cell.length_b   1.000
_cell.length_c   1.000
_cell.angle_alpha   90.00
_cell.angle_beta   90.00
_cell.angle_gamma   90.00
#
_symmetry.space_group_name_H-M   'P 1'
#
loop_
_entity.id
_entity.type
_entity.pdbx_description
1 polymer ?
#
loop_
_entity_poly.entity_id
_entity_poly.type
_entity_poly.pdbx_seq_one_letter_code
_entity_poly.pdbx_strand_id
1 'polypeptide(L)'
;MPLFDQARIGELVVGGGAQNWALIGISFDVSNRAALGDVSLRLDTSLEPGLHAWVLHGADVSVSSIDGVATFHVIDESRSIADVHSGFDLGVIGVDHVVINTP
;
A
#
# COMPACT_ATOMS: atom_id res chain seq x y z
N MET A 1 -27.06 4.47 2.55
CA MET A 1 -26.23 5.24 1.62
C MET A 1 -24.86 4.60 1.65
N PRO A 2 -24.33 4.06 0.55
CA PRO A 2 -22.96 3.55 0.57
C PRO A 2 -21.98 4.73 0.51
N LEU A 3 -20.99 4.74 1.40
CA LEU A 3 -19.87 5.68 1.38
C LEU A 3 -19.01 5.39 0.15
N PHE A 4 -19.22 6.10 -0.96
CA PHE A 4 -18.39 5.94 -2.18
C PHE A 4 -17.49 7.16 -2.49
N ASP A 5 -17.38 8.14 -1.60
CA ASP A 5 -16.68 9.41 -1.89
C ASP A 5 -15.38 9.65 -1.11
N GLN A 6 -14.85 8.65 -0.40
CA GLN A 6 -13.60 8.84 0.33
C GLN A 6 -12.42 8.20 -0.40
N ALA A 7 -11.47 9.06 -0.80
CA ALA A 7 -10.18 8.65 -1.32
C ALA A 7 -9.50 7.70 -0.32
N ARG A 8 -9.05 6.55 -0.81
CA ARG A 8 -8.38 5.52 -0.01
C ARG A 8 -7.13 5.02 -0.72
N ILE A 9 -6.13 4.62 0.06
CA ILE A 9 -4.92 4.01 -0.48
C ILE A 9 -5.24 2.54 -0.82
N GLY A 10 -4.83 2.10 -2.00
CA GLY A 10 -4.92 0.69 -2.41
C GLY A 10 -3.59 -0.01 -2.52
N GLU A 11 -2.54 0.74 -2.88
CA GLU A 11 -1.18 0.22 -2.95
C GLU A 11 -0.18 1.25 -2.42
N LEU A 12 0.83 0.78 -1.70
CA LEU A 12 2.02 1.52 -1.32
C LEU A 12 3.23 0.90 -2.01
N VAL A 13 4.09 1.73 -2.58
CA VAL A 13 5.32 1.29 -3.26
C VAL A 13 6.51 1.75 -2.45
N VAL A 14 7.23 0.80 -1.88
CA VAL A 14 8.39 1.04 -1.03
C VAL A 14 9.65 0.48 -1.66
N GLY A 15 10.76 1.18 -1.47
CA GLY A 15 12.09 0.72 -1.86
C GLY A 15 12.85 0.03 -0.72
N GLY A 16 14.06 -0.42 -1.02
CA GLY A 16 14.94 -1.10 -0.06
C GLY A 16 14.78 -2.63 -0.05
N GLY A 17 15.20 -3.25 1.06
CA GLY A 17 15.25 -4.70 1.21
C GLY A 17 14.14 -5.29 2.08
N ALA A 18 13.63 -6.47 1.71
CA ALA A 18 12.61 -7.20 2.46
C ALA A 18 13.05 -7.54 3.89
N GLN A 19 14.36 -7.66 4.16
CA GLN A 19 14.86 -8.02 5.49
C GLN A 19 14.42 -7.06 6.61
N ASN A 20 14.28 -5.76 6.32
CA ASN A 20 13.90 -4.77 7.33
C ASN A 20 12.42 -4.90 7.71
N TRP A 21 11.59 -5.25 6.75
CA TRP A 21 10.16 -5.50 6.94
C TRP A 21 9.91 -6.80 7.72
N ALA A 22 10.73 -7.83 7.48
CA ALA A 22 10.65 -9.08 8.21
C ALA A 22 10.91 -8.90 9.73
N LEU A 23 11.73 -7.92 10.12
CA LEU A 23 11.97 -7.59 11.54
C LEU A 23 10.72 -7.11 12.28
N ILE A 24 9.72 -6.59 11.55
CA ILE A 24 8.43 -6.14 12.10
C ILE A 24 7.28 -7.08 11.73
N GLY A 25 7.61 -8.30 11.27
CA GLY A 25 6.61 -9.34 10.96
C GLY A 25 5.93 -9.21 9.60
N ILE A 26 6.42 -8.33 8.71
CA ILE A 26 5.89 -8.17 7.35
C ILE A 26 6.75 -8.97 6.38
N SER A 27 6.16 -9.95 5.71
CA SER A 27 6.83 -10.78 4.69
C SER A 27 6.22 -10.52 3.32
N PHE A 28 7.07 -10.49 2.29
CA PHE A 28 6.64 -10.36 0.90
C PHE A 28 6.54 -11.72 0.22
N ASP A 29 5.58 -11.86 -0.69
CA ASP A 29 5.43 -13.01 -1.56
C ASP A 29 6.43 -13.00 -2.73
N VAL A 30 6.32 -14.01 -3.60
CA VAL A 30 7.17 -14.16 -4.80
C VAL A 30 7.01 -13.02 -5.82
N SER A 31 5.94 -12.22 -5.72
CA SER A 31 5.68 -11.05 -6.55
C SER A 31 6.14 -9.75 -5.88
N ASN A 32 6.91 -9.84 -4.78
CA ASN A 32 7.33 -8.72 -3.94
C ASN A 32 6.13 -7.91 -3.39
N ARG A 33 5.05 -8.60 -3.01
CA ARG A 33 3.86 -7.98 -2.42
C ARG A 33 3.56 -8.54 -1.02
N ALA A 34 3.09 -7.68 -0.13
CA ALA A 34 2.57 -8.05 1.17
C ALA A 34 1.19 -7.41 1.36
N ALA A 35 0.27 -8.11 2.02
CA ALA A 35 -1.05 -7.58 2.34
C ALA A 35 -1.02 -6.87 3.70
N LEU A 36 -1.46 -5.61 3.73
CA LEU A 36 -1.70 -4.82 4.93
C LEU A 36 -3.21 -4.57 5.06
N GLY A 37 -3.96 -5.64 5.31
CA GLY A 37 -5.42 -5.60 5.26
C GLY A 37 -5.92 -5.33 3.84
N ASP A 38 -6.53 -4.17 3.62
CA ASP A 38 -7.06 -3.71 2.33
C ASP A 38 -6.03 -2.97 1.46
N VAL A 39 -4.81 -2.74 1.97
CA VAL A 39 -3.72 -2.10 1.23
C VAL A 39 -2.66 -3.12 0.81
N SER A 40 -2.29 -3.11 -0.46
CA SER A 40 -1.14 -3.86 -0.95
C SER A 40 0.15 -3.07 -0.69
N LEU A 41 1.12 -3.66 -0.01
CA LEU A 41 2.48 -3.15 0.05
C LEU A 41 3.31 -3.83 -1.05
N ARG A 42 3.83 -3.06 -2.00
CA ARG A 42 4.72 -3.55 -3.06
C ARG A 42 6.15 -3.09 -2.79
N LEU A 43 7.07 -4.05 -2.77
CA LEU A 43 8.50 -3.79 -2.66
C LEU A 43 9.13 -3.68 -4.05
N ASP A 44 9.82 -2.57 -4.30
CA ASP A 44 10.66 -2.38 -5.46
C ASP A 44 12.13 -2.31 -5.02
N THR A 45 12.84 -3.44 -5.17
CA THR A 45 14.24 -3.57 -4.72
C THR A 45 15.22 -2.77 -5.57
N SER A 46 14.77 -2.13 -6.66
CA SER A 46 15.60 -1.23 -7.47
C SER A 46 15.65 0.20 -6.92
N LEU A 47 14.76 0.53 -5.98
CA LEU A 47 14.66 1.85 -5.36
C LEU A 47 15.34 1.89 -3.99
N GLU A 48 15.84 3.06 -3.62
CA GLU A 48 16.38 3.32 -2.28
C GLU A 48 15.31 3.12 -1.19
N PRO A 49 15.69 2.80 0.06
CA PRO A 49 14.73 2.63 1.15
C PRO A 49 13.82 3.86 1.35
N GLY A 50 12.51 3.64 1.39
CA GLY A 50 11.52 4.71 1.58
C GLY A 50 10.24 4.49 0.79
N LEU A 51 9.27 5.40 0.94
CA LEU A 51 8.04 5.43 0.14
C LEU A 51 8.28 6.21 -1.15
N HIS A 52 7.94 5.63 -2.30
CA HIS A 52 8.17 6.24 -3.61
C HIS A 52 6.89 6.54 -4.37
N ALA A 53 5.86 5.72 -4.17
CA ALA A 53 4.57 5.93 -4.80
C ALA A 53 3.42 5.33 -3.99
N TRP A 54 2.20 5.75 -4.31
CA TRP A 54 0.97 5.08 -3.90
C TRP A 54 -0.04 5.06 -5.02
N VAL A 55 -1.04 4.22 -4.83
CA VAL A 55 -2.24 4.16 -5.67
C VAL A 55 -3.45 4.55 -4.83
N LEU A 56 -4.21 5.53 -5.29
CA LEU A 56 -5.44 5.99 -4.66
C LEU A 56 -6.66 5.45 -5.42
N HIS A 57 -7.69 5.07 -4.69
CA HIS A 57 -9.03 4.76 -5.20
C HIS A 57 -10.00 5.86 -4.80
N GLY A 58 -10.92 6.22 -5.69
CA GLY A 58 -11.97 7.21 -5.39
C GLY A 58 -11.43 8.63 -5.17
N ALA A 59 -10.21 8.93 -5.62
CA ALA A 59 -9.60 10.25 -5.58
C ALA A 59 -9.73 10.97 -6.93
N ASP A 60 -9.66 12.31 -6.91
CA ASP A 60 -9.60 13.13 -8.13
C ASP A 60 -8.34 12.79 -8.93
N VAL A 61 -8.53 12.39 -10.18
CA VAL A 61 -7.48 11.85 -11.06
C VAL A 61 -6.51 12.93 -11.59
N SER A 62 -6.73 14.21 -11.28
CA SER A 62 -5.89 15.29 -11.80
C SER A 62 -4.52 15.42 -11.11
N VAL A 63 -4.32 14.78 -9.95
CA VAL A 63 -3.10 14.94 -9.15
C VAL A 63 -2.10 13.82 -9.44
N SER A 64 -0.91 14.15 -9.95
CA SER A 64 0.15 13.16 -10.24
C SER A 64 1.20 13.03 -9.13
N SER A 65 1.23 13.95 -8.16
CA SER A 65 2.11 13.89 -7.00
C SER A 65 1.55 14.67 -5.81
N ILE A 66 1.73 14.16 -4.61
CA ILE A 66 1.44 14.84 -3.33
C ILE A 66 2.71 14.69 -2.47
N ASP A 67 3.20 15.81 -1.93
CA ASP A 67 4.41 15.86 -1.09
C ASP A 67 5.65 15.18 -1.72
N GLY A 68 5.78 15.26 -3.05
CA GLY A 68 6.89 14.67 -3.80
C GLY A 68 6.78 13.16 -4.04
N VAL A 69 5.72 12.51 -3.55
CA VAL A 69 5.43 11.09 -3.79
C VAL A 69 4.60 10.94 -5.05
N ALA A 70 4.96 9.99 -5.92
CA ALA A 70 4.22 9.73 -7.14
C ALA A 70 2.81 9.20 -6.80
N THR A 71 1.79 9.84 -7.35
CA THR A 71 0.39 9.52 -7.08
C THR A 71 -0.26 8.93 -8.32
N PHE A 72 -0.69 7.68 -8.20
CA PHE A 72 -1.44 6.98 -9.22
C PHE A 72 -2.90 6.81 -8.79
N HIS A 73 -3.80 6.72 -9.77
CA HIS A 73 -5.23 6.59 -9.52
C HIS A 73 -5.78 5.35 -10.20
N VAL A 74 -6.61 4.61 -9.47
CA VAL A 74 -7.35 3.49 -10.03
C VAL A 74 -8.81 3.90 -10.18
N ILE A 75 -9.27 3.89 -11.44
CA ILE A 75 -10.64 4.26 -11.83
C ILE A 75 -11.60 3.06 -11.69
N ASP A 76 -11.08 1.84 -11.49
CA ASP A 76 -11.88 0.60 -11.44
C ASP A 76 -11.66 -0.18 -10.14
N GLU A 77 -12.75 -0.46 -9.40
CA GLU A 77 -12.74 -1.14 -8.10
C GLU A 77 -12.62 -2.67 -8.23
N SER A 78 -11.69 -3.16 -9.05
CA SER A 78 -11.33 -4.58 -9.02
C SER A 78 -10.53 -4.86 -7.74
N ARG A 79 -11.24 -5.06 -6.63
CA ARG A 79 -10.67 -5.47 -5.34
C ARG A 79 -10.02 -6.84 -5.49
N SER A 80 -8.70 -6.87 -5.63
CA SER A 80 -7.93 -8.09 -5.40
C SER A 80 -7.78 -8.27 -3.89
N ILE A 81 -8.74 -8.96 -3.28
CA ILE A 81 -8.66 -9.36 -1.87
C ILE A 81 -7.56 -10.43 -1.80
N ALA A 82 -6.44 -10.12 -1.16
CA ALA A 82 -5.45 -11.13 -0.81
C ALA A 82 -6.09 -12.11 0.18
N ASP A 83 -5.95 -13.42 -0.08
CA ASP A 83 -6.53 -14.48 0.75
C ASP A 83 -6.10 -14.34 2.22
N VAL A 84 -7.08 -14.10 3.09
CA VAL A 84 -6.89 -14.09 4.54
C VAL A 84 -6.64 -15.53 4.98
N HIS A 85 -5.40 -15.84 5.38
CA HIS A 85 -5.04 -17.15 5.91
C HIS A 85 -5.88 -17.47 7.17
N SER A 86 -6.54 -18.64 7.16
CA SER A 86 -7.39 -19.10 8.25
C SER A 86 -6.56 -19.73 9.38
N GLY A 87 -6.25 -18.93 10.39
CA GLY A 87 -5.70 -19.31 11.70
C GLY A 87 -5.85 -18.11 12.64
N PHE A 88 -5.82 -18.30 13.95
CA PHE A 88 -5.70 -17.15 14.87
C PHE A 88 -4.28 -16.60 14.75
N ASP A 89 -4.08 -15.75 13.75
CA ASP A 89 -2.84 -15.07 13.42
C ASP A 89 -3.07 -13.57 13.59
N LEU A 90 -2.17 -12.89 14.29
CA LEU A 90 -2.25 -11.44 14.48
C LEU A 90 -1.90 -10.76 13.15
N GLY A 91 -2.91 -10.58 12.29
CA GLY A 91 -2.78 -9.97 10.97
C GLY A 91 -3.10 -8.48 10.97
N VAL A 92 -2.54 -7.76 10.00
CA VAL A 92 -2.93 -6.38 9.70
C VAL A 92 -4.33 -6.39 9.09
N ILE A 93 -5.26 -5.65 9.70
CA ILE A 93 -6.67 -5.59 9.25
C ILE A 93 -6.97 -4.43 8.31
N GLY A 94 -6.06 -3.45 8.21
CA GLY A 94 -6.17 -2.31 7.32
C GLY A 94 -5.13 -1.24 7.64
N VAL A 95 -5.07 -0.22 6.78
CA VAL A 95 -4.24 0.98 6.98
C VAL A 95 -5.16 2.18 7.11
N ASP A 96 -5.10 2.85 8.26
CA ASP A 96 -5.90 4.05 8.53
C ASP A 96 -5.23 5.32 7.98
N HIS A 97 -3.94 5.50 8.26
CA HIS A 97 -3.18 6.66 7.83
C HIS A 97 -1.74 6.29 7.48
N VAL A 98 -1.14 7.08 6.60
CA VAL A 98 0.28 7.00 6.24
C VAL A 98 0.89 8.35 6.60
N VAL A 99 1.93 8.33 7.45
CA VAL A 99 2.70 9.53 7.80
C VAL A 99 3.99 9.53 6.99
N ILE A 100 4.22 10.59 6.24
CA ILE A 100 5.50 10.83 5.57
C ILE A 100 6.26 11.87 6.38
N ASN A 101 7.52 11.57 6.66
CA ASN A 101 8.46 12.53 7.22
C ASN A 101 9.41 12.97 6.12
N THR A 102 9.18 14.17 5.57
CA THR A 102 10.11 14.81 4.64
C THR A 102 11.06 15.73 5.44
N PRO A 103 12.38 15.74 5.14
CA PRO A 103 13.32 16.67 5.76
C PRO A 103 13.03 18.15 5.48
#